data_AF-A0A255ZJA3-F1
#
_entry.id   AF-A0A255ZJA3-F1
#
_cell.length_a   1.000
_cell.length_b   1.000
_cell.length_c   1.000
_cell.angle_alpha   90.00
_cell.angle_beta   90.00
_cell.angle_gamma   90.00
#
_symmetry.space_group_name_H-M   'P 1'
#
loop_
_entity.id
_entity.type
_entity.pdbx_description
1 polymer ?
#
loop_
_entity_poly.entity_id
_entity_poly.type
_entity_poly.pdbx_seq_one_letter_code
_entity_poly.pdbx_strand_id
1 'polypeptide(L)'
;MKYWIRTAVVFGALLAQVAGAEDLFPGGKAAKLARLAEVPSATTMGGYPLYTGGRNWYLLDNKVESNNMDARIAYLQLVSPEGDSLFAQMAVVASLSAATEEGYFSADLCSPSKSHLFMLNKAAGRNDNCLLIDPVEGKIGDKAFTLLHLKIRNSQSSWRLYDVSMYLSLEKLGFPSTVAGDWTPSAVAADPRKQKAFDKIVAWAKQLQDGVNKAIAFSKPQDAFDGVPAIQTLVAAD
;
A
#
# COMPACT_ATOMS: atom_id res chain seq x y z
N MET A 1 46.47 -57.25 -2.40
CA MET A 1 45.78 -56.33 -1.47
C MET A 1 46.39 -54.95 -1.60
N LYS A 2 45.67 -53.98 -2.16
CA LYS A 2 45.93 -52.53 -2.05
C LYS A 2 44.64 -51.81 -2.46
N TYR A 3 43.79 -51.54 -1.48
CA TYR A 3 42.56 -50.75 -1.66
C TYR A 3 42.92 -49.28 -1.73
N TRP A 4 42.56 -48.60 -2.82
CA TRP A 4 42.62 -47.14 -2.92
C TRP A 4 41.20 -46.60 -2.83
N ILE A 5 40.83 -46.08 -1.66
CA ILE A 5 39.57 -45.35 -1.45
C ILE A 5 39.80 -43.94 -2.00
N ARG A 6 39.13 -43.61 -3.11
CA ARG A 6 39.04 -42.23 -3.61
C ARG A 6 37.84 -41.57 -2.93
N THR A 7 38.10 -40.80 -1.89
CA THR A 7 37.10 -39.92 -1.27
C THR A 7 36.85 -38.76 -2.24
N ALA A 8 35.77 -38.84 -3.02
CA ALA A 8 35.26 -37.71 -3.78
C ALA A 8 34.47 -36.83 -2.81
N VAL A 9 35.05 -35.70 -2.41
CA VAL A 9 34.33 -34.64 -1.69
C VAL A 9 33.41 -33.97 -2.69
N VAL A 10 32.12 -34.27 -2.61
CA VAL A 10 31.08 -33.53 -3.32
C VAL A 10 30.90 -32.21 -2.58
N PHE A 11 31.55 -31.16 -3.09
CA PHE A 11 31.22 -29.78 -2.70
C PHE A 11 29.83 -29.47 -3.24
N GLY A 12 28.82 -29.71 -2.42
CA GLY A 12 27.46 -29.21 -2.64
C GLY A 12 27.49 -27.69 -2.56
N ALA A 13 27.67 -27.02 -3.70
CA ALA A 13 27.37 -25.61 -3.82
C ALA A 13 25.86 -25.45 -3.66
N LEU A 14 25.42 -25.26 -2.41
CA LEU A 14 24.17 -24.57 -2.10
C LEU A 14 24.31 -23.14 -2.65
N LEU A 15 24.04 -22.99 -3.94
CA LEU A 15 23.57 -21.74 -4.50
C LEU A 15 22.20 -21.50 -3.89
N ALA A 16 22.18 -21.00 -2.65
CA ALA A 16 21.05 -20.25 -2.17
C ALA A 16 20.90 -19.09 -3.15
N GLN A 17 19.99 -19.23 -4.12
CA GLN A 17 19.43 -18.09 -4.79
C GLN A 17 18.84 -17.24 -3.67
N VAL A 18 19.58 -16.23 -3.25
CA VAL A 18 19.03 -15.15 -2.45
C VAL A 18 17.92 -14.62 -3.34
N ALA A 19 16.67 -14.99 -3.03
CA ALA A 19 15.50 -14.48 -3.70
C ALA A 19 15.45 -12.98 -3.34
N GLY A 20 16.23 -12.19 -4.08
CA GLY A 20 16.16 -10.75 -4.01
C GLY A 20 14.72 -10.38 -4.32
N ALA A 21 14.16 -9.54 -3.47
CA ALA A 21 12.89 -8.87 -3.73
C ALA A 21 12.84 -8.44 -5.20
N GLU A 22 11.92 -9.01 -5.99
CA GLU A 22 11.73 -8.57 -7.37
C GLU A 22 11.25 -7.11 -7.35
N ASP A 23 11.83 -6.26 -8.18
CA ASP A 23 11.42 -4.85 -8.29
C ASP A 23 10.48 -4.71 -9.48
N LEU A 24 9.34 -4.04 -9.29
CA LEU A 24 8.37 -3.76 -10.36
C LEU A 24 8.82 -2.65 -11.31
N PHE A 25 9.88 -1.94 -10.96
CA PHE A 25 10.41 -0.78 -11.68
C PHE A 25 11.94 -0.84 -11.84
N PRO A 26 12.52 -1.95 -12.34
CA PRO A 26 13.96 -2.11 -12.43
C PRO A 26 14.56 -1.06 -13.36
N GLY A 27 15.61 -0.37 -12.90
CA GLY A 27 16.25 0.72 -13.66
C GLY A 27 15.32 1.92 -13.91
N GLY A 28 14.26 2.07 -13.12
CA GLY A 28 13.33 3.19 -13.23
C GLY A 28 12.32 3.06 -14.37
N LYS A 29 12.01 1.85 -14.82
CA LYS A 29 11.03 1.54 -15.88
C LYS A 29 10.08 0.47 -15.39
N ALA A 30 8.80 0.59 -15.71
CA ALA A 30 7.80 -0.42 -15.37
C ALA A 30 8.17 -1.80 -15.96
N ALA A 31 8.18 -2.83 -15.11
CA ALA A 31 8.34 -4.21 -15.52
C ALA A 31 7.16 -4.65 -16.40
N LYS A 32 7.44 -5.46 -17.41
CA LYS A 32 6.40 -6.01 -18.30
C LYS A 32 5.74 -7.21 -17.62
N LEU A 33 4.62 -6.96 -16.97
CA LEU A 33 3.81 -7.99 -16.31
C LEU A 33 2.43 -8.03 -16.97
N ALA A 34 1.85 -9.23 -17.02
CA ALA A 34 0.48 -9.37 -17.50
C ALA A 34 -0.49 -8.74 -16.49
N ARG A 35 -1.57 -8.14 -16.99
CA ARG A 35 -2.70 -7.76 -16.13
C ARG A 35 -3.22 -9.02 -15.41
N LEU A 36 -3.49 -8.88 -14.12
CA LEU A 36 -3.84 -9.93 -13.16
C LEU A 36 -2.72 -10.96 -12.88
N ALA A 37 -1.47 -10.68 -13.24
CA ALA A 37 -0.35 -11.47 -12.73
C ALA A 37 -0.24 -11.29 -11.21
N GLU A 38 0.01 -12.38 -10.50
CA GLU A 38 0.28 -12.35 -9.06
C GLU A 38 1.58 -11.59 -8.78
N VAL A 39 1.55 -10.72 -7.78
CA VAL A 39 2.68 -9.93 -7.31
C VAL A 39 3.23 -10.59 -6.05
N PRO A 40 4.45 -11.15 -6.07
CA PRO A 40 5.06 -11.80 -4.92
C PRO A 40 5.12 -10.88 -3.69
N SER A 41 5.01 -11.44 -2.50
CA SER A 41 4.97 -10.66 -1.24
C SER A 41 6.25 -9.87 -0.96
N ALA A 42 7.40 -10.33 -1.45
CA ALA A 42 8.68 -9.64 -1.30
C ALA A 42 8.90 -8.55 -2.37
N THR A 43 7.92 -8.28 -3.22
CA THR A 43 8.08 -7.35 -4.34
C THR A 43 8.22 -5.90 -3.87
N THR A 44 9.09 -5.15 -4.55
CA THR A 44 9.32 -3.73 -4.28
C THR A 44 8.89 -2.83 -5.44
N MET A 45 8.78 -1.55 -5.16
CA MET A 45 8.50 -0.48 -6.12
C MET A 45 9.68 0.49 -6.13
N GLY A 46 10.68 0.29 -7.00
CA GLY A 46 11.89 1.10 -6.98
C GLY A 46 12.65 1.00 -5.65
N GLY A 47 12.70 -0.20 -5.08
CA GLY A 47 13.27 -0.54 -3.78
C GLY A 47 12.37 -0.25 -2.58
N TYR A 48 11.27 0.52 -2.72
CA TYR A 48 10.33 0.73 -1.63
C TYR A 48 9.55 -0.58 -1.37
N PRO A 49 9.46 -1.06 -0.12
CA PRO A 49 8.64 -2.22 0.18
C PRO A 49 7.17 -1.92 -0.08
N LEU A 50 6.38 -2.93 -0.42
CA LEU A 50 4.93 -2.84 -0.56
C LEU A 50 4.26 -3.49 0.64
N TYR A 51 3.19 -2.87 1.15
CA TYR A 51 2.37 -3.51 2.18
C TYR A 51 1.56 -4.65 1.55
N THR A 52 1.79 -5.88 2.00
CA THR A 52 1.08 -7.07 1.51
C THR A 52 -0.18 -7.37 2.31
N GLY A 53 -0.19 -6.99 3.59
CA GLY A 53 -1.35 -7.14 4.47
C GLY A 53 -1.90 -8.55 4.60
N GLY A 54 -1.05 -9.57 4.43
CA GLY A 54 -1.45 -10.97 4.48
C GLY A 54 -2.36 -11.41 3.33
N ARG A 55 -2.36 -10.68 2.21
CA ARG A 55 -3.15 -10.98 1.02
C ARG A 55 -2.29 -11.21 -0.21
N ASN A 56 -2.82 -12.00 -1.13
CA ASN A 56 -2.28 -12.09 -2.48
C ASN A 56 -2.75 -10.88 -3.27
N TRP A 57 -1.82 -10.26 -3.99
CA TRP A 57 -2.08 -9.09 -4.81
C TRP A 57 -1.86 -9.43 -6.27
N TYR A 58 -2.72 -8.89 -7.12
CA TYR A 58 -2.66 -9.07 -8.55
C TYR A 58 -2.54 -7.72 -9.23
N LEU A 59 -1.68 -7.63 -10.23
CA LEU A 59 -1.41 -6.40 -10.94
C LEU A 59 -2.64 -5.95 -11.75
N LEU A 60 -3.10 -4.71 -11.58
CA LEU A 60 -4.06 -4.09 -12.50
C LEU A 60 -3.35 -3.25 -13.55
N ASP A 61 -2.41 -2.41 -13.11
CA ASP A 61 -1.66 -1.48 -13.96
C ASP A 61 -0.34 -1.08 -13.28
N ASN A 62 0.68 -0.83 -14.10
CA ASN A 62 1.93 -0.21 -13.66
C ASN A 62 2.50 0.69 -14.75
N LYS A 63 2.93 1.89 -14.36
CA LYS A 63 3.52 2.85 -15.29
C LYS A 63 4.52 3.77 -14.62
N VAL A 64 5.36 4.39 -15.43
CA VAL A 64 6.25 5.48 -15.02
C VAL A 64 5.95 6.69 -15.88
N GLU A 65 5.78 7.83 -15.23
CA GLU A 65 5.67 9.13 -15.88
C GLU A 65 6.82 10.03 -15.42
N SER A 66 7.21 10.99 -16.25
CA SER A 66 8.11 12.06 -15.84
C SER A 66 7.28 13.32 -15.57
N ASN A 67 7.60 14.03 -14.50
CA ASN A 67 7.03 15.36 -14.28
C ASN A 67 7.82 16.44 -15.05
N ASN A 68 7.40 17.70 -14.91
CA ASN A 68 8.03 18.87 -15.50
C ASN A 68 9.47 19.18 -15.00
N MET A 69 9.97 18.40 -14.04
CA MET A 69 11.35 18.48 -13.52
C MET A 69 12.16 17.21 -13.83
N ASP A 70 11.70 16.41 -14.79
CA ASP A 70 12.28 15.11 -15.16
C ASP A 70 12.36 14.08 -14.01
N ALA A 71 11.63 14.30 -12.91
CA ALA A 71 11.52 13.32 -11.84
C ALA A 71 10.62 12.17 -12.32
N ARG A 72 11.12 10.94 -12.20
CA ARG A 72 10.37 9.74 -12.57
C ARG A 72 9.45 9.34 -11.43
N ILE A 73 8.15 9.32 -11.71
CA ILE A 73 7.11 8.91 -10.77
C ILE A 73 6.53 7.58 -11.24
N ALA A 74 6.63 6.57 -10.38
CA ALA A 74 6.01 5.28 -10.60
C ALA A 74 4.59 5.26 -10.04
N TYR A 75 3.72 4.57 -10.76
CA TYR A 75 2.34 4.31 -10.38
C TYR A 75 2.11 2.81 -10.45
N LEU A 76 1.52 2.25 -9.40
CA LEU A 76 1.19 0.85 -9.29
C LEU A 76 -0.26 0.73 -8.83
N GLN A 77 -1.04 -0.13 -9.47
CA GLN A 77 -2.38 -0.50 -9.04
C GLN A 77 -2.47 -2.01 -8.89
N LEU A 78 -2.90 -2.45 -7.71
CA LEU A 78 -3.04 -3.85 -7.34
C LEU A 78 -4.46 -4.12 -6.86
N VAL A 79 -4.93 -5.34 -7.08
CA VAL A 79 -6.21 -5.83 -6.57
C VAL A 79 -6.01 -7.10 -5.76
N SER A 80 -6.82 -7.27 -4.72
CA SER A 80 -6.92 -8.49 -3.94
C SER A 80 -8.38 -8.93 -3.86
N PRO A 81 -8.80 -9.91 -4.68
CA PRO A 81 -10.16 -10.46 -4.64
C PRO A 81 -10.36 -11.42 -3.45
N GLU A 82 -11.62 -11.75 -3.20
CA GLU A 82 -12.06 -12.83 -2.30
C GLU A 82 -13.32 -13.50 -2.84
N GLY A 83 -13.16 -14.73 -3.34
CA GLY A 83 -14.16 -15.35 -4.20
C GLY A 83 -14.38 -14.50 -5.45
N ASP A 84 -15.64 -14.26 -5.81
CA ASP A 84 -16.03 -13.49 -6.99
C ASP A 84 -16.15 -11.97 -6.76
N SER A 85 -15.71 -11.48 -5.59
CA SER A 85 -15.86 -10.09 -5.18
C SER A 85 -14.51 -9.42 -4.88
N LEU A 86 -14.47 -8.10 -5.01
CA LEU A 86 -13.37 -7.26 -4.55
C LEU A 86 -13.31 -7.28 -3.01
N PHE A 87 -12.12 -7.59 -2.45
CA PHE A 87 -11.85 -7.38 -1.03
C PHE A 87 -11.10 -6.08 -0.80
N ALA A 88 -9.97 -5.90 -1.50
CA ALA A 88 -9.18 -4.70 -1.41
C ALA A 88 -8.55 -4.31 -2.76
N GLN A 89 -8.30 -3.02 -2.94
CA GLN A 89 -7.48 -2.48 -4.01
C GLN A 89 -6.42 -1.56 -3.39
N MET A 90 -5.21 -1.57 -3.93
CA MET A 90 -4.14 -0.69 -3.51
C MET A 90 -3.58 0.06 -4.72
N ALA A 91 -3.47 1.38 -4.62
CA ALA A 91 -2.71 2.19 -5.56
C ALA A 91 -1.53 2.83 -4.84
N VAL A 92 -0.33 2.63 -5.35
CA VAL A 92 0.91 3.19 -4.80
C VAL A 92 1.50 4.15 -5.82
N VAL A 93 1.96 5.31 -5.36
CA VAL A 93 2.71 6.27 -6.16
C VAL A 93 4.02 6.56 -5.46
N ALA A 94 5.13 6.39 -6.16
CA ALA A 94 6.45 6.56 -5.59
C ALA A 94 7.36 7.38 -6.53
N SER A 95 8.18 8.26 -5.96
CA SER A 95 9.26 8.87 -6.73
C SER A 95 10.41 7.87 -6.88
N LEU A 96 10.79 7.55 -8.12
CA LEU A 96 11.93 6.68 -8.42
C LEU A 96 13.26 7.45 -8.49
N SER A 97 13.18 8.77 -8.65
CA SER A 97 14.33 9.66 -8.76
C SER A 97 14.55 10.41 -7.45
N ALA A 98 15.79 10.50 -6.99
CA ALA A 98 16.18 11.55 -6.07
C ALA A 98 16.60 12.76 -6.90
N ALA A 99 15.75 13.79 -6.95
CA ALA A 99 16.17 15.10 -7.45
C ALA A 99 16.62 15.96 -6.25
N THR A 100 17.51 16.91 -6.52
CA THR A 100 18.15 17.92 -5.65
C THR A 100 17.79 17.92 -4.14
N GLU A 101 18.80 18.05 -3.28
CA GLU A 101 18.66 17.96 -1.80
C GLU A 101 17.52 18.83 -1.20
N GLU A 102 17.22 19.98 -1.80
CA GLU A 102 16.20 20.93 -1.32
C GLU A 102 14.79 20.73 -1.88
N GLY A 103 14.54 19.66 -2.63
CA GLY A 103 13.25 19.39 -3.25
C GLY A 103 12.18 18.80 -2.32
N TYR A 104 10.93 19.27 -2.40
CA TYR A 104 9.79 18.75 -1.62
C TYR A 104 8.51 18.72 -2.44
N PHE A 105 7.77 17.61 -2.36
CA PHE A 105 6.36 17.63 -2.74
C PHE A 105 5.54 18.22 -1.60
N SER A 106 4.64 19.15 -1.91
CA SER A 106 3.65 19.64 -0.94
C SER A 106 2.26 19.48 -1.54
N ALA A 107 1.33 18.99 -0.73
CA ALA A 107 -0.09 19.01 -1.05
C ALA A 107 -0.91 19.33 0.20
N ASP A 108 -1.91 20.19 0.05
CA ASP A 108 -2.88 20.47 1.11
C ASP A 108 -3.97 19.37 1.17
N LEU A 109 -3.51 18.13 1.41
CA LEU A 109 -4.39 16.97 1.56
C LEU A 109 -5.06 16.96 2.92
N CYS A 110 -4.29 17.13 4.01
CA CYS A 110 -4.82 17.22 5.37
C CYS A 110 -5.28 18.65 5.69
N SER A 111 -6.10 19.22 4.81
CA SER A 111 -6.66 20.56 5.00
C SER A 111 -7.89 20.48 5.90
N PRO A 112 -7.96 21.24 7.01
CA PRO A 112 -9.17 21.28 7.84
C PRO A 112 -10.38 21.89 7.11
N SER A 113 -10.16 22.53 5.96
CA SER A 113 -11.22 23.05 5.08
C SER A 113 -12.00 21.97 4.34
N LYS A 114 -11.50 20.73 4.29
CA LYS A 114 -12.16 19.59 3.66
C LYS A 114 -12.74 18.68 4.73
N SER A 115 -14.01 18.33 4.56
CA SER A 115 -14.65 17.35 5.44
C SER A 115 -14.17 15.96 5.06
N HIS A 116 -13.61 15.25 6.04
CA HIS A 116 -13.20 13.86 5.94
C HIS A 116 -13.86 13.06 7.05
N LEU A 117 -14.14 11.77 6.81
CA LEU A 117 -14.65 10.90 7.88
C LEU A 117 -13.60 10.73 8.99
N PHE A 118 -12.32 10.63 8.61
CA PHE A 118 -11.19 10.76 9.53
C PHE A 118 -9.99 11.40 8.84
N MET A 119 -9.25 12.21 9.60
CA MET A 119 -8.03 12.86 9.15
C MET A 119 -6.99 12.85 10.28
N LEU A 120 -5.74 12.58 9.93
CA LEU A 120 -4.59 12.70 10.82
C LEU A 120 -3.38 13.26 10.07
N ASN A 121 -2.90 14.40 10.53
CA ASN A 121 -1.68 15.02 10.03
C ASN A 121 -0.52 14.81 11.03
N LYS A 122 0.53 14.11 10.59
CA LYS A 122 1.79 13.91 11.31
C LYS A 122 2.96 14.68 10.65
N ALA A 123 2.66 15.62 9.75
CA ALA A 123 3.65 16.45 9.07
C ALA A 123 4.54 17.22 10.05
N ALA A 124 5.79 17.46 9.65
CA ALA A 124 6.75 18.31 10.35
C ALA A 124 7.51 19.17 9.33
N GLY A 125 7.50 20.48 9.53
CA GLY A 125 8.15 21.43 8.62
C GLY A 125 7.53 21.39 7.21
N ARG A 126 8.35 21.07 6.20
CA ARG A 126 7.95 21.01 4.77
C ARG A 126 7.54 19.61 4.28
N ASN A 127 7.58 18.62 5.15
CA ASN A 127 7.26 17.23 4.81
C ASN A 127 5.75 16.98 4.93
N ASP A 128 5.16 16.26 4.00
CA ASP A 128 3.79 15.75 4.14
C ASP A 128 3.83 14.42 4.93
N ASN A 129 2.90 14.23 5.86
CA ASN A 129 2.58 12.92 6.43
C ASN A 129 1.12 12.91 6.84
N CYS A 130 0.25 12.64 5.86
CA CYS A 130 -1.19 12.79 5.97
C CYS A 130 -1.88 11.45 5.80
N LEU A 131 -2.86 11.16 6.67
CA LEU A 131 -3.79 10.05 6.57
C LEU A 131 -5.21 10.61 6.48
N LEU A 132 -5.96 10.19 5.47
CA LEU A 132 -7.38 10.46 5.28
C LEU A 132 -8.14 9.14 5.16
N ILE A 133 -9.38 9.12 5.64
CA ILE A 133 -10.29 7.99 5.46
C ILE A 133 -11.64 8.56 5.06
N ASP A 134 -12.18 8.11 3.93
CA ASP A 134 -13.47 8.53 3.40
C ASP A 134 -14.22 7.36 2.75
N PRO A 135 -15.56 7.35 2.78
CA PRO A 135 -16.33 6.43 1.97
C PRO A 135 -16.30 6.87 0.51
N VAL A 136 -16.19 5.90 -0.40
CA VAL A 136 -16.30 6.12 -1.85
C VAL A 136 -17.21 5.08 -2.47
N GLU A 137 -17.93 5.48 -3.50
CA GLU A 137 -18.76 4.56 -4.30
C GLU A 137 -17.99 4.11 -5.52
N GLY A 138 -17.96 2.80 -5.74
CA GLY A 138 -17.50 2.15 -6.95
C GLY A 138 -18.68 1.54 -7.71
N LYS A 139 -18.47 1.27 -9.00
CA LYS A 139 -19.43 0.55 -9.84
C LYS A 139 -18.71 -0.50 -10.68
N ILE A 140 -19.27 -1.71 -10.74
CA ILE A 140 -18.90 -2.75 -11.71
C ILE A 140 -20.17 -3.08 -12.48
N GLY A 141 -20.21 -2.67 -13.75
CA GLY A 141 -21.47 -2.64 -14.51
C GLY A 141 -22.51 -1.78 -13.77
N ASP A 142 -23.70 -2.34 -13.56
CA ASP A 142 -24.80 -1.67 -12.84
C ASP A 142 -24.76 -1.89 -11.31
N LYS A 143 -23.84 -2.72 -10.81
CA LYS A 143 -23.72 -2.99 -9.37
C LYS A 143 -22.85 -1.92 -8.71
N ALA A 144 -23.48 -1.07 -7.92
CA ALA A 144 -22.77 -0.18 -7.00
C ALA A 144 -22.23 -0.96 -5.79
N PHE A 145 -21.06 -0.56 -5.32
CA PHE A 145 -20.49 -1.04 -4.08
C PHE A 145 -19.79 0.10 -3.35
N THR A 146 -19.73 0.02 -2.02
CA THR A 146 -19.13 1.05 -1.19
C THR A 146 -17.80 0.56 -0.66
N LEU A 147 -16.78 1.41 -0.79
CA LEU A 147 -15.45 1.17 -0.27
C LEU A 147 -15.13 2.22 0.80
N LEU A 148 -14.25 1.85 1.72
CA LEU A 148 -13.50 2.81 2.52
C LEU A 148 -12.18 3.08 1.80
N HIS A 149 -11.94 4.33 1.42
CA HIS A 149 -10.68 4.81 0.86
C HIS A 149 -9.81 5.38 1.97
N LEU A 150 -8.68 4.73 2.22
CA LEU A 150 -7.63 5.19 3.10
C LEU A 150 -6.52 5.78 2.23
N LYS A 151 -6.33 7.09 2.29
CA LYS A 151 -5.28 7.81 1.57
C LYS A 151 -4.17 8.16 2.56
N ILE A 152 -2.98 7.63 2.33
CA ILE A 152 -1.76 8.04 3.04
C ILE A 152 -0.85 8.71 2.04
N ARG A 153 -0.42 9.93 2.35
CA ARG A 153 0.61 10.65 1.59
C ARG A 153 1.78 10.95 2.50
N ASN A 154 2.97 10.56 2.08
CA ASN A 154 4.20 10.95 2.72
C ASN A 154 5.17 11.53 1.69
N SER A 155 5.61 12.76 1.94
CA SER A 155 6.65 13.40 1.16
C SER A 155 7.77 13.88 2.07
N GLN A 156 9.00 13.75 1.59
CA GLN A 156 10.18 14.21 2.31
C GLN A 156 11.13 14.93 1.36
N SER A 157 12.22 15.46 1.93
CA SER A 157 13.33 16.05 1.18
C SER A 157 13.83 15.17 0.03
N SER A 158 14.49 15.81 -0.93
CA SER A 158 15.02 15.21 -2.16
C SER A 158 13.93 14.63 -3.08
N TRP A 159 12.76 15.30 -3.11
CA TRP A 159 11.59 14.87 -3.88
C TRP A 159 11.23 13.40 -3.63
N ARG A 160 11.33 12.95 -2.37
CA ARG A 160 10.84 11.62 -2.01
C ARG A 160 9.34 11.71 -1.83
N LEU A 161 8.64 10.81 -2.50
CA LEU A 161 7.20 10.65 -2.43
C LEU A 161 6.90 9.18 -2.25
N TYR A 162 6.02 8.88 -1.29
CA TYR A 162 5.45 7.56 -1.13
C TYR A 162 3.99 7.70 -0.68
N ASP A 163 3.09 7.53 -1.64
CA ASP A 163 1.65 7.68 -1.47
C ASP A 163 0.98 6.32 -1.62
N VAL A 164 0.15 5.95 -0.65
CA VAL A 164 -0.63 4.73 -0.66
C VAL A 164 -2.11 5.08 -0.60
N SER A 165 -2.89 4.53 -1.53
CA SER A 165 -4.35 4.58 -1.53
C SER A 165 -4.86 3.16 -1.38
N MET A 166 -5.41 2.83 -0.22
CA MET A 166 -6.00 1.52 0.06
C MET A 166 -7.52 1.66 0.00
N TYR A 167 -8.18 0.80 -0.76
CA TYR A 167 -9.63 0.72 -0.84
C TYR A 167 -10.06 -0.60 -0.24
N LEU A 168 -10.93 -0.56 0.76
CA LEU A 168 -11.43 -1.73 1.46
C LEU A 168 -12.93 -1.89 1.23
N SER A 169 -13.36 -3.09 0.85
CA SER A 169 -14.78 -3.39 0.63
C SER A 169 -15.55 -3.43 1.95
N LEU A 170 -16.49 -2.51 2.12
CA LEU A 170 -17.34 -2.47 3.33
C LEU A 170 -18.21 -3.72 3.48
N GLU A 171 -18.65 -4.30 2.37
CA GLU A 171 -19.33 -5.60 2.35
C GLU A 171 -18.45 -6.68 3.01
N LYS A 172 -17.17 -6.75 2.61
CA LYS A 172 -16.22 -7.72 3.16
C LYS A 172 -15.77 -7.43 4.59
N LEU A 173 -15.96 -6.20 5.07
CA LEU A 173 -15.73 -5.84 6.47
C LEU A 173 -16.95 -6.12 7.37
N GLY A 174 -18.04 -6.67 6.83
CA GLY A 174 -19.25 -7.02 7.59
C GLY A 174 -20.38 -5.99 7.52
N PHE A 175 -20.33 -5.06 6.55
CA PHE A 175 -21.34 -4.02 6.33
C PHE A 175 -21.93 -4.10 4.92
N PRO A 176 -22.61 -5.21 4.58
CA PRO A 176 -23.24 -5.38 3.27
C PRO A 176 -24.35 -4.34 3.05
N SER A 177 -24.58 -3.98 1.79
CA SER A 177 -25.66 -3.09 1.37
C SER A 177 -25.61 -1.67 1.96
N THR A 178 -24.43 -1.20 2.38
CA THR A 178 -24.23 0.20 2.77
C THR A 178 -23.88 1.06 1.55
N VAL A 179 -24.28 2.33 1.58
CA VAL A 179 -23.91 3.37 0.61
C VAL A 179 -22.96 4.39 1.25
N ALA A 180 -22.30 5.26 0.47
CA ALA A 180 -21.34 6.20 1.05
C ALA A 180 -21.98 7.16 2.08
N GLY A 181 -23.25 7.51 1.88
CA GLY A 181 -24.03 8.32 2.83
C GLY A 181 -24.23 7.67 4.21
N ASP A 182 -24.08 6.34 4.32
CA ASP A 182 -24.16 5.61 5.59
C ASP A 182 -22.89 5.73 6.45
N TRP A 183 -21.85 6.36 5.91
CA TRP A 183 -20.51 6.48 6.50
C TRP A 183 -20.11 7.95 6.68
N THR A 184 -21.02 8.73 7.24
CA THR A 184 -20.74 10.10 7.72
C THR A 184 -20.35 10.10 9.19
N PRO A 185 -19.69 11.15 9.71
CA PRO A 185 -19.34 11.22 11.13
C PRO A 185 -20.53 11.00 12.07
N SER A 186 -21.70 11.57 11.73
CA SER A 186 -22.93 11.38 12.52
C SER A 186 -23.48 9.96 12.42
N ALA A 187 -23.49 9.35 11.23
CA ALA A 187 -23.96 7.99 11.04
C ALA A 187 -23.07 6.95 11.74
N VAL A 188 -21.75 7.17 11.74
CA VAL A 188 -20.79 6.31 12.47
C VAL A 188 -20.98 6.47 13.98
N ALA A 189 -21.12 7.70 14.49
CA ALA A 189 -21.33 7.95 15.91
C ALA A 189 -22.67 7.42 16.44
N ALA A 190 -23.69 7.35 15.59
CA ALA A 190 -25.02 6.88 15.97
C ALA A 190 -25.15 5.34 16.00
N ASP A 191 -24.25 4.59 15.37
CA ASP A 191 -24.28 3.13 15.28
C ASP A 191 -23.05 2.54 16.00
N PRO A 192 -23.22 1.91 17.19
CA PRO A 192 -22.11 1.34 17.96
C PRO A 192 -21.27 0.30 17.19
N ARG A 193 -21.88 -0.44 16.26
CA ARG A 193 -21.16 -1.42 15.43
C ARG A 193 -20.28 -0.71 14.41
N LYS A 194 -20.79 0.33 13.74
CA LYS A 194 -19.98 1.17 12.83
C LYS A 194 -18.89 1.90 13.58
N GLN A 195 -19.18 2.49 14.74
CA GLN A 195 -18.18 3.17 15.57
C GLN A 195 -17.03 2.23 15.93
N LYS A 196 -17.33 1.05 16.48
CA LYS A 196 -16.31 0.05 16.85
C LYS A 196 -15.47 -0.42 15.67
N ALA A 197 -16.11 -0.68 14.52
CA ALA A 197 -15.40 -1.07 13.31
C ALA A 197 -14.51 0.08 12.78
N PHE A 198 -15.04 1.29 12.78
CA PHE A 198 -14.31 2.46 12.32
C PHE A 198 -13.11 2.79 13.20
N ASP A 199 -13.25 2.71 14.53
CA ASP A 199 -12.13 2.90 15.46
C ASP A 199 -11.01 1.87 15.22
N LYS A 200 -11.39 0.63 14.93
CA LYS A 200 -10.45 -0.44 14.56
C LYS A 200 -9.73 -0.14 13.24
N ILE A 201 -10.46 0.32 12.23
CA ILE A 201 -9.91 0.74 10.94
C ILE A 201 -8.96 1.93 11.12
N VAL A 202 -9.33 2.93 11.92
CA VAL A 202 -8.49 4.09 12.26
C VAL A 202 -7.20 3.65 12.95
N ALA A 203 -7.27 2.74 13.93
CA ALA A 203 -6.10 2.24 14.63
C ALA A 203 -5.14 1.51 13.68
N TRP A 204 -5.66 0.65 12.81
CA TRP A 204 -4.89 -0.04 11.79
C TRP A 204 -4.29 0.92 10.75
N ALA A 205 -5.07 1.92 10.31
CA ALA A 205 -4.63 2.92 9.33
C ALA A 205 -3.48 3.77 9.86
N LYS A 206 -3.48 4.10 11.16
CA LYS A 206 -2.36 4.78 11.83
C LYS A 206 -1.08 3.96 11.78
N GLN A 207 -1.16 2.64 11.99
CA GLN A 207 -0.01 1.73 11.88
C GLN A 207 0.48 1.64 10.43
N LEU A 208 -0.45 1.57 9.46
CA LEU A 208 -0.08 1.63 8.04
C LEU A 208 0.62 2.95 7.68
N GLN A 209 0.14 4.09 8.20
CA GLN A 209 0.78 5.40 8.01
C GLN A 209 2.21 5.42 8.59
N ASP A 210 2.42 4.82 9.77
CA ASP A 210 3.75 4.69 10.36
C ASP A 210 4.67 3.80 9.49
N GLY A 211 4.13 2.73 8.93
CA GLY A 211 4.84 1.89 7.96
C GLY A 211 5.21 2.64 6.68
N VAL A 212 4.31 3.43 6.10
CA VAL A 212 4.59 4.31 4.94
C VAL A 212 5.69 5.32 5.28
N ASN A 213 5.65 5.91 6.48
CA ASN A 213 6.68 6.84 6.95
C ASN A 213 8.05 6.17 7.15
N LYS A 214 8.08 4.90 7.56
CA LYS A 214 9.32 4.11 7.62
C LYS A 214 9.81 3.72 6.22
N ALA A 215 8.91 3.32 5.32
CA ALA A 215 9.24 2.87 3.97
C ALA A 215 9.91 3.95 3.13
N ILE A 216 9.50 5.22 3.26
CA ILE A 216 10.04 6.33 2.45
C ILE A 216 11.49 6.73 2.82
N ALA A 217 12.05 6.19 3.90
CA ALA A 217 13.44 6.44 4.31
C ALA A 217 14.43 6.12 3.17
N PHE A 218 15.58 6.80 3.15
CA PHE A 218 16.61 6.56 2.12
C PHE A 218 17.09 5.11 2.05
N SER A 219 17.14 4.42 3.20
CA SER A 219 17.52 3.01 3.29
C SER A 219 16.46 2.06 2.73
N LYS A 220 15.25 2.53 2.45
CA LYS A 220 14.09 1.75 1.97
C LYS A 220 13.97 0.42 2.71
N PRO A 221 13.79 0.48 4.04
CA PRO A 221 13.90 -0.70 4.90
C PRO A 221 12.78 -1.69 4.58
N GLN A 222 13.11 -2.95 4.27
CA GLN A 222 12.14 -3.94 3.80
C GLN A 222 11.16 -4.38 4.89
N ASP A 223 11.53 -4.21 6.16
CA ASP A 223 10.72 -4.45 7.36
C ASP A 223 9.83 -3.23 7.72
N ALA A 224 9.58 -2.31 6.78
CA ALA A 224 8.83 -1.09 7.05
C ALA A 224 7.41 -1.37 7.58
N PHE A 225 6.81 -2.51 7.19
CA PHE A 225 5.44 -2.85 7.48
C PHE A 225 5.25 -4.00 8.49
N ASP A 226 6.31 -4.53 9.08
CA ASP A 226 6.23 -5.70 9.98
C ASP A 226 5.32 -5.49 11.20
N GLY A 227 5.16 -4.22 11.63
CA GLY A 227 4.26 -3.83 12.72
C GLY A 227 2.81 -3.59 12.30
N VAL A 228 2.46 -3.73 11.02
CA VAL A 228 1.12 -3.49 10.49
C VAL A 228 0.36 -4.82 10.42
N PRO A 229 -0.73 -5.01 11.20
CA PRO A 229 -1.51 -6.24 11.18
C PRO A 229 -2.08 -6.54 9.80
N ALA A 230 -2.37 -7.80 9.51
CA ALA A 230 -3.00 -8.22 8.27
C ALA A 230 -4.39 -7.55 8.07
N ILE A 231 -4.79 -7.30 6.82
CA ILE A 231 -6.05 -6.59 6.52
C ILE A 231 -7.26 -7.38 7.02
N GLN A 232 -7.18 -8.71 7.00
CA GLN A 232 -8.24 -9.60 7.50
C GLN A 232 -8.55 -9.38 8.97
N THR A 233 -7.62 -8.81 9.74
CA THR A 233 -7.89 -8.45 11.13
C THR A 233 -9.00 -7.42 11.23
N LEU A 234 -9.31 -6.65 10.19
CA LEU A 234 -10.35 -5.62 10.17
C LEU A 234 -11.78 -6.16 10.04
N VAL A 235 -11.95 -7.40 9.58
CA VAL A 235 -13.29 -8.01 9.43
C VAL A 235 -14.00 -7.97 10.78
N ALA A 236 -15.23 -7.45 10.79
CA ALA A 236 -16.05 -7.46 12.00
C ALA A 236 -16.34 -8.91 12.39
N ALA A 237 -16.14 -9.24 13.66
CA ALA A 237 -16.72 -10.47 14.19
C ALA A 237 -18.24 -10.27 14.24
N ASP A 238 -18.98 -11.25 13.71
CA ASP A 238 -20.45 -11.30 13.80
C ASP A 238 -20.92 -11.39 15.26
#